data_AF-A0A4U8SVF9-F1
#
_entry.id   AF-A0A4U8SVF9-F1
#
_cell.length_a   1.000
_cell.length_b   1.000
_cell.length_c   1.000
_cell.angle_alpha   90.00
_cell.angle_beta   90.00
_cell.angle_gamma   90.00
#
_symmetry.space_group_name_H-M   'P 1'
#
loop_
_entity.id
_entity.type
_entity.pdbx_description
1 polymer ?
#
loop_
_entity_poly.entity_id
_entity_poly.type
_entity_poly.pdbx_seq_one_letter_code
_entity_poly.pdbx_strand_id
1 'polypeptide(L)'
;MRVLLFISLCVCGIFAQNHQLTQIMQDMEWAMDRMERGFLYNRKELINEGLKDFKALNKKLLHIDPNTYLGPQRRRDINVVTGVLNRNQENIEAMEQFLKRDEFIESAGAYGRILRGCMSCHIVSRGW
;
A
#
# COMPACT_ATOMS: atom_id res chain seq x y z
N MET A 1 -7.15 23.63 -34.04
CA MET A 1 -6.09 23.83 -33.02
C MET A 1 -6.56 23.66 -31.58
N ARG A 2 -7.69 24.25 -31.14
CA ARG A 2 -8.19 24.09 -29.76
C ARG A 2 -8.48 22.64 -29.36
N VAL A 3 -9.06 21.83 -30.26
CA VAL A 3 -9.39 20.42 -29.99
C VAL A 3 -8.13 19.54 -29.76
N LEU A 4 -7.04 19.79 -30.49
CA LEU A 4 -5.77 19.08 -30.31
C LEU A 4 -5.11 19.40 -28.95
N LEU A 5 -5.29 20.62 -28.45
CA LEU A 5 -4.78 21.07 -27.15
C LEU A 5 -5.52 20.41 -25.99
N PHE A 6 -6.84 20.21 -26.10
CA PHE A 6 -7.64 19.49 -25.10
C PHE A 6 -7.33 17.99 -25.07
N ILE A 7 -7.11 17.36 -26.24
CA ILE A 7 -6.73 15.94 -26.31
C ILE A 7 -5.35 15.72 -25.67
N SER A 8 -4.39 16.60 -25.92
CA SER A 8 -3.05 16.53 -25.31
C SER A 8 -3.11 16.63 -23.78
N LEU A 9 -3.94 17.54 -23.23
CA LEU A 9 -4.09 17.71 -21.78
C LEU A 9 -4.70 16.48 -21.09
N CYS A 10 -5.70 15.84 -21.71
CA CYS A 10 -6.35 14.64 -21.17
C CYS A 10 -5.42 13.42 -21.13
N VAL A 11 -4.58 13.23 -22.15
CA VAL A 11 -3.63 12.11 -22.21
C VAL A 11 -2.54 12.24 -21.14
N CYS A 12 -2.05 13.45 -20.87
CA CYS A 12 -1.07 13.69 -19.80
C CYS A 12 -1.61 13.37 -18.40
N GLY A 13 -2.90 13.66 -18.14
CA GLY A 13 -3.53 13.39 -16.83
C GLY A 13 -3.62 11.91 -16.51
N ILE A 14 -4.01 11.08 -17.48
CA ILE A 14 -4.14 9.62 -17.30
C ILE A 14 -2.76 8.98 -17.09
N PHE A 15 -1.75 9.41 -17.84
CA PHE A 15 -0.38 8.88 -17.72
C PHE A 15 0.23 9.18 -16.34
N ALA A 16 0.04 10.40 -15.81
CA ALA A 16 0.55 10.80 -14.51
C ALA A 16 -0.06 9.97 -13.35
N GLN A 17 -1.36 9.66 -13.41
CA GLN A 17 -2.05 8.90 -12.37
C GLN A 17 -1.58 7.43 -12.29
N ASN A 18 -1.36 6.80 -13.45
CA ASN A 18 -0.82 5.43 -13.52
C ASN A 18 0.63 5.36 -13.01
N HIS A 19 1.43 6.39 -13.31
CA HIS A 19 2.79 6.49 -12.79
C HIS A 19 2.81 6.64 -11.26
N GLN A 20 1.94 7.49 -10.71
CA GLN A 20 1.83 7.69 -9.27
C GLN A 20 1.48 6.39 -8.53
N LEU A 21 0.49 5.64 -9.01
CA LEU A 21 0.11 4.36 -8.39
C LEU A 21 1.27 3.37 -8.43
N THR A 22 1.94 3.24 -9.58
CA THR A 22 3.07 2.33 -9.76
C THR A 22 4.19 2.65 -8.78
N GLN A 23 4.53 3.93 -8.64
CA GLN A 23 5.54 4.38 -7.67
C GLN A 23 5.13 4.05 -6.23
N ILE A 24 3.87 4.31 -5.84
CA ILE A 24 3.38 3.96 -4.50
C ILE A 24 3.53 2.46 -4.23
N MET A 25 3.18 1.60 -5.20
CA MET A 25 3.30 0.14 -5.04
C MET A 25 4.76 -0.32 -4.89
N GLN A 26 5.67 0.26 -5.67
CA GLN A 26 7.11 -0.05 -5.59
C GLN A 26 7.69 0.39 -4.24
N ASP A 27 7.36 1.60 -3.80
CA ASP A 27 7.81 2.11 -2.51
C ASP A 27 7.22 1.27 -1.35
N MET A 28 5.98 0.77 -1.50
CA MET A 28 5.36 -0.14 -0.51
C MET A 28 6.07 -1.48 -0.44
N GLU A 29 6.42 -2.06 -1.58
CA GLU A 29 7.20 -3.30 -1.66
C GLU A 29 8.56 -3.14 -0.96
N TRP A 30 9.25 -2.04 -1.25
CA TRP A 30 10.53 -1.74 -0.62
C TRP A 30 10.43 -1.53 0.89
N ALA A 31 9.36 -0.88 1.36
CA ALA A 31 9.10 -0.73 2.79
C ALA A 31 8.84 -2.10 3.47
N MET A 32 8.14 -3.01 2.78
CA MET A 32 7.89 -4.37 3.25
C MET A 32 9.19 -5.22 3.30
N ASP A 33 10.02 -5.16 2.26
CA ASP A 33 11.35 -5.81 2.23
C ASP A 33 12.24 -5.32 3.39
N ARG A 34 12.24 -4.00 3.61
CA ARG A 34 13.01 -3.40 4.69
C ARG A 34 12.56 -3.90 6.06
N MET A 35 11.25 -3.99 6.32
CA MET A 35 10.73 -4.56 7.55
C MET A 35 11.10 -6.05 7.68
N GLU A 36 10.97 -6.82 6.62
CA GLU A 36 11.30 -8.25 6.58
C GLU A 36 12.77 -8.48 6.94
N ARG A 37 13.68 -7.75 6.30
CA ARG A 37 15.11 -7.76 6.63
C ARG A 37 15.35 -7.34 8.07
N GLY A 38 14.59 -6.37 8.57
CA GLY A 38 14.61 -5.97 9.98
C GLY A 38 14.32 -7.13 10.93
N PHE A 39 13.29 -7.93 10.65
CA PHE A 39 12.98 -9.12 11.43
C PHE A 39 14.03 -10.22 11.28
N LEU A 40 14.49 -10.52 10.06
CA LEU A 40 15.44 -11.59 9.78
C LEU A 40 16.83 -11.35 10.39
N TYR A 41 17.26 -10.09 10.45
CA TYR A 41 18.59 -9.71 10.95
C TYR A 41 18.58 -9.09 12.34
N ASN A 42 17.44 -9.09 13.04
CA ASN A 42 17.27 -8.47 14.35
C ASN A 42 17.69 -6.99 14.37
N ARG A 43 17.19 -6.20 13.39
CA ARG A 43 17.50 -4.78 13.21
C ARG A 43 16.22 -3.95 13.40
N LYS A 44 15.95 -3.54 14.64
CA LYS A 44 14.77 -2.74 15.01
C LYS A 44 14.68 -1.43 14.21
N GLU A 45 15.82 -0.84 13.85
CA GLU A 45 15.88 0.37 13.04
C GLU A 45 15.24 0.17 11.67
N LEU A 46 15.56 -0.94 10.99
CA LEU A 46 14.98 -1.27 9.68
C LEU A 46 13.47 -1.51 9.77
N ILE A 47 13.02 -2.17 10.85
CA ILE A 47 11.58 -2.38 11.09
C ILE A 47 10.87 -1.03 11.25
N ASN A 48 11.42 -0.14 12.07
CA ASN A 48 10.83 1.19 12.31
C ASN A 48 10.83 2.07 11.06
N GLU A 49 11.92 2.08 10.30
CA GLU A 49 12.02 2.83 9.04
C GLU A 49 11.02 2.32 8.01
N GLY A 50 10.97 1.00 7.79
CA GLY A 50 10.01 0.40 6.86
C GLY A 50 8.55 0.62 7.30
N LEU A 51 8.24 0.52 8.59
CA LEU A 51 6.89 0.78 9.10
C LEU A 51 6.47 2.25 8.92
N LYS A 52 7.39 3.18 9.16
CA LYS A 52 7.16 4.62 8.95
C LYS A 52 6.86 4.92 7.48
N ASP A 53 7.67 4.38 6.58
CA ASP A 53 7.50 4.57 5.13
C ASP A 53 6.18 3.95 4.66
N PHE A 54 5.91 2.70 5.08
CA PHE A 54 4.66 2.00 4.75
C PHE A 54 3.43 2.74 5.26
N LYS A 55 3.46 3.30 6.48
CA LYS A 55 2.37 4.12 7.03
C LYS A 55 2.05 5.34 6.15
N ALA A 56 3.09 6.06 5.72
CA ALA A 56 2.92 7.20 4.84
C ALA A 56 2.35 6.79 3.47
N LEU A 57 2.81 5.66 2.93
CA LEU A 57 2.33 5.12 1.65
C LEU A 57 0.90 4.59 1.73
N ASN A 58 0.51 3.89 2.80
CA ASN A 58 -0.85 3.44 3.03
C ASN A 58 -1.82 4.63 3.05
N LYS A 59 -1.43 5.72 3.72
CA LYS A 59 -2.17 6.97 3.68
C LYS A 59 -2.26 7.55 2.28
N LYS A 60 -1.17 7.58 1.49
CA LYS A 60 -1.23 8.05 0.09
C LYS A 60 -2.18 7.19 -0.75
N LEU A 61 -2.11 5.87 -0.63
CA LEU A 61 -2.94 4.93 -1.38
C LEU A 61 -4.43 5.07 -1.06
N LEU A 62 -4.79 5.34 0.20
CA LEU A 62 -6.18 5.64 0.61
C LEU A 62 -6.79 6.83 -0.15
N HIS A 63 -5.98 7.74 -0.68
CA HIS A 63 -6.45 8.89 -1.46
C HIS A 63 -6.46 8.64 -2.98
N ILE A 64 -5.99 7.48 -3.43
CA ILE A 64 -6.07 7.09 -4.84
C ILE A 64 -7.46 6.52 -5.11
N ASP A 65 -8.14 7.06 -6.13
CA ASP A 65 -9.43 6.53 -6.57
C ASP A 65 -9.29 5.04 -6.93
N PRO A 66 -10.02 4.13 -6.25
CA PRO A 66 -9.96 2.69 -6.54
C PRO A 66 -10.29 2.31 -7.98
N ASN A 67 -11.05 3.14 -8.72
CA ASN A 67 -11.34 2.90 -10.13
C ASN A 67 -10.10 2.98 -11.03
N THR A 68 -8.98 3.52 -10.52
CA THR A 68 -7.70 3.57 -11.25
C THR A 68 -7.02 2.22 -11.35
N TYR A 69 -7.28 1.32 -10.40
CA TYR A 69 -6.64 0.00 -10.33
C TYR A 69 -7.63 -1.17 -10.28
N LEU A 70 -8.93 -0.89 -10.17
CA LEU A 70 -9.97 -1.89 -10.37
C LEU A 70 -10.48 -1.84 -11.80
N GLY A 71 -10.40 -2.98 -12.49
CA GLY A 71 -11.04 -3.16 -13.79
C GLY A 71 -12.56 -2.91 -13.71
N PRO A 72 -13.23 -2.53 -14.82
CA PRO A 72 -14.67 -2.23 -14.84
C PRO A 72 -15.56 -3.29 -14.18
N GLN A 73 -15.21 -4.56 -14.35
CA GLN A 73 -15.89 -5.72 -13.79
C GLN A 73 -15.69 -5.92 -12.27
N ARG A 74 -14.69 -5.26 -11.67
CA ARG A 74 -14.33 -5.34 -10.25
C ARG A 74 -14.72 -4.10 -9.45
N ARG A 75 -15.36 -3.08 -10.05
CA ARG A 75 -15.74 -1.83 -9.35
C ARG A 75 -16.71 -2.04 -8.17
N ARG A 76 -17.47 -3.12 -8.16
CA ARG A 76 -18.30 -3.52 -7.00
C ARG A 76 -17.48 -3.90 -5.77
N ASP A 77 -16.20 -4.22 -5.95
CA ASP A 77 -15.30 -4.67 -4.89
C ASP A 77 -14.49 -3.51 -4.27
N ILE A 78 -14.86 -2.25 -4.54
CA ILE A 78 -14.25 -1.05 -3.94
C ILE A 78 -14.21 -1.15 -2.40
N ASN A 79 -15.30 -1.60 -1.79
CA ASN A 79 -15.38 -1.76 -0.34
C ASN A 79 -14.38 -2.79 0.20
N VAL A 80 -14.01 -3.78 -0.61
CA VAL A 80 -13.02 -4.81 -0.24
C VAL A 80 -11.63 -4.20 -0.18
N VAL A 81 -11.22 -3.49 -1.25
CA VAL A 81 -9.88 -2.88 -1.31
C VAL A 81 -9.75 -1.74 -0.28
N THR A 82 -10.77 -0.90 -0.12
CA THR A 82 -10.77 0.14 0.93
C THR A 82 -10.73 -0.49 2.33
N GLY A 83 -11.47 -1.58 2.56
CA GLY A 83 -11.44 -2.32 3.82
C GLY A 83 -10.07 -2.92 4.12
N VAL A 84 -9.33 -3.37 3.11
CA VAL A 84 -7.94 -3.82 3.27
C VAL A 84 -7.04 -2.66 3.73
N LEU A 85 -7.13 -1.49 3.10
CA LEU A 85 -6.30 -0.33 3.47
C LEU A 85 -6.58 0.17 4.89
N ASN A 86 -7.85 0.15 5.30
CA ASN A 86 -8.25 0.50 6.67
C ASN A 86 -7.72 -0.51 7.69
N ARG A 87 -7.84 -1.81 7.41
CA ARG A 87 -7.24 -2.84 8.27
C ARG A 87 -5.72 -2.77 8.31
N ASN A 88 -5.07 -2.37 7.21
CA ASN A 88 -3.64 -2.12 7.22
C ASN A 88 -3.29 -0.96 8.16
N GLN A 89 -4.09 0.11 8.19
CA GLN A 89 -3.93 1.21 9.14
C GLN A 89 -3.99 0.72 10.61
N GLU A 90 -4.96 -0.13 10.94
CA GLU A 90 -5.07 -0.76 12.27
C GLU A 90 -3.86 -1.66 12.58
N ASN A 91 -3.39 -2.46 11.62
CA ASN A 91 -2.24 -3.32 11.80
C ASN A 91 -0.93 -2.53 11.96
N ILE A 92 -0.79 -1.40 11.25
CA ILE A 92 0.34 -0.47 11.41
C ILE A 92 0.36 0.05 12.85
N GLU A 93 -0.78 0.52 13.36
CA GLU A 93 -0.88 1.05 14.72
C GLU A 93 -0.60 -0.04 15.77
N ALA A 94 -1.11 -1.25 15.57
CA ALA A 94 -0.80 -2.39 16.43
C ALA A 94 0.70 -2.69 16.42
N MET A 95 1.33 -2.72 15.24
CA MET A 95 2.78 -2.95 15.09
C MET A 95 3.61 -1.87 15.78
N GLU A 96 3.21 -0.59 15.67
CA GLU A 96 3.85 0.52 16.39
C GLU A 96 3.78 0.33 17.91
N GLN A 97 2.66 -0.15 18.45
CA GLN A 97 2.52 -0.42 19.89
C GLN A 97 3.36 -1.62 20.33
N PHE A 98 3.35 -2.70 19.57
CA PHE A 98 4.18 -3.88 19.84
C PHE A 98 5.67 -3.54 19.85
N LEU A 99 6.15 -2.76 18.86
CA LEU A 99 7.55 -2.32 18.80
C LEU A 99 7.94 -1.38 19.94
N LYS A 100 7.02 -0.56 20.44
CA LYS A 100 7.24 0.30 21.63
C LYS A 100 7.41 -0.50 22.92
N ARG A 101 6.80 -1.70 22.99
CA ARG A 101 6.85 -2.61 24.14
C ARG A 101 7.88 -3.72 23.99
N ASP A 102 8.69 -3.69 22.93
CA ASP A 102 9.66 -4.75 22.58
C ASP A 102 9.01 -6.15 22.38
N GLU A 103 7.72 -6.17 22.01
CA GLU A 103 6.94 -7.37 21.69
C GLU A 103 7.19 -7.78 20.23
N PHE A 104 8.38 -8.33 19.95
CA PHE A 104 8.84 -8.58 18.57
C PHE A 104 8.05 -9.69 17.85
N ILE A 105 7.57 -10.71 18.55
CA ILE A 105 6.78 -11.79 17.93
C ILE A 105 5.41 -11.24 17.49
N GLU A 106 4.79 -10.42 18.32
CA GLU A 106 3.51 -9.78 18.08
C GLU A 106 3.61 -8.76 16.94
N SER A 107 4.71 -7.99 16.89
CA SER A 107 4.99 -7.07 15.78
C SER A 107 5.22 -7.82 14.46
N ALA A 108 5.93 -8.96 14.46
CA ALA A 108 6.04 -9.81 13.29
C ALA A 108 4.68 -10.39 12.86
N GLY A 109 3.82 -10.73 13.82
CA GLY A 109 2.43 -11.12 13.55
C GLY A 109 1.61 -10.00 12.90
N ALA A 110 1.80 -8.75 13.33
CA ALA A 110 1.16 -7.59 12.69
C ALA A 110 1.67 -7.35 11.27
N TYR A 111 2.99 -7.46 11.05
CA TYR A 111 3.60 -7.44 9.72
C TYR A 111 2.98 -8.51 8.79
N GLY A 112 2.83 -9.75 9.26
CA GLY A 112 2.19 -10.82 8.49
C GLY A 112 0.74 -10.52 8.12
N ARG A 113 -0.01 -9.83 8.98
CA ARG A 113 -1.38 -9.37 8.67
C ARG A 113 -1.39 -8.28 7.60
N ILE A 114 -0.41 -7.36 7.59
CA ILE A 114 -0.23 -6.38 6.53
C ILE A 114 0.04 -7.08 5.19
N LEU A 115 0.99 -8.03 5.17
CA LEU A 115 1.31 -8.82 3.97
C LEU A 115 0.09 -9.55 3.42
N ARG A 116 -0.70 -10.19 4.30
CA ARG A 116 -1.97 -10.82 3.92
C ARG A 116 -2.97 -9.82 3.35
N GLY A 117 -3.01 -8.59 3.87
CA GLY A 117 -3.76 -7.48 3.31
C GLY A 117 -3.35 -7.18 1.87
N CYS A 118 -2.04 -7.02 1.61
CA CYS A 118 -1.50 -6.82 0.27
C CYS A 118 -1.96 -7.91 -0.70
N MET A 119 -1.82 -9.19 -0.32
CA MET A 119 -2.27 -10.33 -1.13
C MET A 119 -3.78 -10.28 -1.40
N SER A 120 -4.59 -9.95 -0.39
CA SER A 120 -6.05 -9.85 -0.52
C SER A 120 -6.45 -8.76 -1.52
N CYS A 121 -5.77 -7.61 -1.49
CA CYS A 121 -5.99 -6.55 -2.48
C CYS A 121 -5.59 -7.02 -3.88
N HIS A 122 -4.44 -7.70 -4.04
CA HIS A 122 -3.94 -8.19 -5.32
C HIS A 122 -4.84 -9.27 -5.95
N ILE A 123 -5.47 -10.14 -5.17
CA ILE A 123 -6.47 -11.09 -5.68
C ILE A 123 -7.62 -10.33 -6.37
N VAL A 124 -8.08 -9.24 -5.77
CA VAL A 124 -9.20 -8.44 -6.31
C VAL A 124 -8.77 -7.58 -7.50
N SER A 125 -7.65 -6.85 -7.38
CA SER A 125 -7.22 -5.86 -8.37
C SER A 125 -6.42 -6.46 -9.53
N ARG A 126 -5.68 -7.55 -9.30
CA ARG A 126 -4.79 -8.18 -10.28
C ARG A 126 -5.20 -9.61 -10.66
N GLY A 127 -6.18 -10.20 -9.96
CA GLY A 127 -6.62 -11.57 -10.24
C GLY A 127 -5.58 -12.63 -9.85
N TRP A 128 -4.79 -12.34 -8.81
CA TRP A 128 -3.81 -13.29 -8.28
C TRP A 128 -4.47 -14.58 -7.77
#